data_AF-A0A173TUC4-F1
#
_entry.id   AF-A0A173TUC4-F1
#
_cell.length_a   1.000
_cell.length_b   1.000
_cell.length_c   1.000
_cell.angle_alpha   90.00
_cell.angle_beta   90.00
_cell.angle_gamma   90.00
#
_symmetry.space_group_name_H-M   'P 1'
#
loop_
_entity.id
_entity.type
_entity.pdbx_description
1 polymer ?
#
loop_
_entity_poly.entity_id
_entity_poly.type
_entity_poly.pdbx_seq_one_letter_code
_entity_poly.pdbx_strand_id
1 'polypeptide(L)' 'MPEEKQRKSIRTAELDKMINKLRSLDRVDGTSEYYKNNAIAYLSDMANHLDRIGVKTIKMRPEVAASSGAHNKNTN' A
#
# COMPACT_ATOMS: atom_id res chain seq x y z
N MET A 1 -8.64 30.44 -7.57
CA MET A 1 -8.86 29.02 -7.95
C MET A 1 -8.21 28.17 -6.88
N PRO A 2 -8.87 27.17 -6.27
CA PRO A 2 -8.21 26.34 -5.29
C PRO A 2 -7.23 25.41 -6.02
N GLU A 3 -5.98 25.41 -5.58
CA GLU A 3 -4.95 24.50 -6.08
C GLU A 3 -5.45 23.06 -5.94
N GLU A 4 -5.70 22.39 -7.07
CA GLU A 4 -5.88 20.95 -7.08
C GLU A 4 -4.57 20.33 -6.59
N LYS A 5 -4.50 20.04 -5.28
CA LYS A 5 -3.45 19.17 -4.72
C LYS A 5 -3.40 17.92 -5.58
N GLN A 6 -2.38 17.82 -6.43
CA GLN A 6 -2.18 16.68 -7.33
C GLN A 6 -2.30 15.42 -6.50
N ARG A 7 -3.36 14.64 -6.75
CA ARG A 7 -3.58 13.38 -6.06
C ARG A 7 -2.44 12.45 -6.47
N LYS A 8 -1.55 12.11 -5.54
CA LYS A 8 -0.48 11.15 -5.79
C LYS A 8 -1.11 9.84 -6.25
N SER A 9 -0.58 9.27 -7.32
CA SER A 9 -1.03 7.98 -7.84
C SER A 9 0.17 7.08 -8.04
N ILE A 10 -0.01 5.79 -7.81
CA ILE A 10 1.04 4.78 -7.98
C ILE A 10 0.63 3.81 -9.07
N ARG A 11 1.56 3.45 -9.95
CA ARG A 11 1.33 2.37 -10.91
C ARG A 11 1.45 1.03 -10.19
N THR A 12 0.66 0.05 -10.58
CA THR A 12 0.73 -1.29 -9.98
C THR A 12 2.09 -1.96 -10.17
N ALA A 13 2.79 -1.66 -11.27
CA ALA A 13 4.17 -2.09 -11.50
C ALA A 13 5.19 -1.58 -10.44
N GLU A 14 4.85 -0.56 -9.65
CA GLU A 14 5.68 -0.15 -8.50
C GLU A 14 5.63 -1.19 -7.37
N LEU A 15 4.55 -1.98 -7.26
CA LEU A 15 4.47 -3.07 -6.26
C LEU A 15 5.53 -4.14 -6.54
N ASP A 16 5.75 -4.49 -7.81
CA ASP A 16 6.80 -5.44 -8.21
C ASP A 16 8.20 -4.94 -7.83
N LYS A 17 8.45 -3.63 -8.01
CA LYS A 17 9.71 -3.02 -7.58
C LYS A 17 9.90 -3.08 -6.07
N MET A 18 8.84 -2.84 -5.29
CA MET A 18 8.88 -2.97 -3.84
C MET A 18 9.14 -4.41 -3.40
N ILE A 19 8.46 -5.38 -4.02
CA ILE A 19 8.67 -6.82 -3.75
C ILE A 19 10.12 -7.21 -4.06
N ASN A 20 10.65 -6.82 -5.21
CA ASN A 20 12.03 -7.13 -5.59
C ASN A 20 13.06 -6.50 -4.65
N LYS A 21 12.81 -5.26 -4.21
CA LYS A 21 13.64 -4.60 -3.20
C LYS A 21 13.61 -5.37 -1.87
N LEU A 22 12.43 -5.81 -1.40
CA LEU A 22 12.32 -6.61 -0.18
C LEU A 22 13.05 -7.96 -0.31
N ARG A 23 12.97 -8.61 -1.47
CA ARG A 23 13.67 -9.87 -1.75
C ARG A 23 15.19 -9.72 -1.80
N SER A 24 15.69 -8.56 -2.21
CA SER A 24 17.14 -8.28 -2.26
C SER A 24 17.73 -7.84 -0.92
N LEU A 25 16.91 -7.65 0.13
CA LEU A 25 17.41 -7.32 1.46
C LEU A 25 17.94 -8.57 2.15
N ASP A 26 19.16 -8.43 2.67
CA ASP A 26 19.78 -9.45 3.51
C ASP A 26 18.95 -9.74 4.75
N ARG A 27 19.09 -10.97 5.24
CA ARG A 27 18.50 -11.37 6.51
C ARG A 27 19.26 -10.72 7.67
N VAL A 28 18.55 -10.02 8.54
CA VAL A 28 19.12 -9.36 9.73
C VAL A 28 18.84 -10.19 10.98
N ASP A 29 17.56 -10.42 11.29
CA ASP A 29 17.12 -11.25 12.42
C ASP A 29 15.80 -11.97 12.08
N GLY A 30 15.30 -12.81 12.99
CA GLY A 30 14.06 -13.58 12.74
C GLY A 30 12.79 -12.70 12.68
N THR A 31 12.77 -11.60 13.43
CA THR A 31 11.61 -10.70 13.53
C THR A 31 11.46 -9.85 12.27
N SER A 32 12.55 -9.21 11.86
CA SER A 32 12.66 -8.47 10.60
C SER A 32 12.37 -9.37 9.40
N GLU A 33 12.87 -10.61 9.41
CA GLU A 33 12.60 -11.59 8.35
C GLU A 33 11.10 -11.95 8.27
N TYR A 34 10.46 -12.15 9.42
CA TYR A 34 9.02 -12.38 9.49
C TYR A 34 8.21 -11.22 8.88
N TYR A 35 8.51 -9.97 9.27
CA TYR A 35 7.83 -8.80 8.72
C TYR A 35 8.12 -8.59 7.24
N LYS A 36 9.35 -8.86 6.79
CA LYS A 36 9.73 -8.80 5.38
C LYS A 36 8.91 -9.78 4.54
N ASN A 37 8.79 -11.03 5.00
CA ASN A 37 8.03 -12.06 4.30
C ASN A 37 6.53 -11.74 4.26
N ASN A 38 5.96 -11.22 5.36
CA ASN A 38 4.57 -10.76 5.37
C ASN A 38 4.34 -9.60 4.41
N ALA A 39 5.25 -8.61 4.38
CA ALA A 39 5.14 -7.49 3.44
C ALA A 39 5.19 -7.97 1.99
N ILE A 40 6.07 -8.91 1.65
CA ILE A 40 6.12 -9.54 0.32
C ILE A 40 4.79 -10.23 -0.02
N ALA A 41 4.22 -11.00 0.91
CA ALA A 41 2.95 -11.70 0.71
C ALA A 41 1.81 -10.71 0.44
N TYR A 42 1.63 -9.70 1.29
CA TYR A 42 0.59 -8.67 1.13
C TYR A 42 0.71 -7.92 -0.19
N LEU A 43 1.93 -7.51 -0.58
CA LEU A 43 2.14 -6.79 -1.84
C LEU A 43 1.87 -7.68 -3.05
N SER A 44 2.21 -8.97 -2.97
CA SER A 44 1.97 -9.93 -4.05
C SER A 44 0.47 -10.17 -4.23
N ASP A 45 -0.27 -10.39 -3.13
CA ASP A 45 -1.72 -10.56 -3.18
C ASP A 45 -2.42 -9.31 -3.72
N MET A 46 -1.95 -8.13 -3.33
CA MET A 46 -2.45 -6.86 -3.86
C MET A 46 -2.18 -6.71 -5.36
N ALA A 47 -0.96 -7.00 -5.83
CA ALA A 47 -0.61 -6.94 -7.24
C ALA A 47 -1.48 -7.91 -8.06
N ASN A 48 -1.60 -9.16 -7.60
CA ASN A 48 -2.45 -10.18 -8.22
C ASN A 48 -3.92 -9.75 -8.27
N HIS A 49 -4.46 -9.20 -7.18
CA HIS A 49 -5.84 -8.73 -7.15
C HIS A 49 -6.07 -7.61 -8.17
N LEU A 50 -5.18 -6.62 -8.22
CA LEU A 50 -5.31 -5.47 -9.11
C LEU A 50 -5.18 -5.86 -10.58
N ASP A 51 -4.27 -6.80 -10.89
CA ASP A 51 -4.11 -7.35 -12.23
C ASP A 51 -5.40 -8.08 -12.68
N ARG A 52 -5.97 -8.92 -11.80
CA ARG A 52 -7.23 -9.65 -12.07
C ARG A 52 -8.41 -8.72 -12.37
N ILE A 53 -8.45 -7.53 -11.78
CA ILE A 53 -9.51 -6.53 -12.03
C ILE A 53 -9.11 -5.46 -13.07
N GLY A 54 -7.94 -5.60 -13.70
CA GLY A 54 -7.46 -4.70 -14.75
C GLY A 54 -7.07 -3.29 -14.27
N VAL A 55 -6.83 -3.09 -12.98
CA VAL A 55 -6.41 -1.79 -12.42
C VAL A 55 -4.91 -1.61 -12.57
N LYS A 56 -4.51 -0.55 -13.27
CA LYS A 56 -3.08 -0.23 -13.54
C LYS A 56 -2.52 0.89 -12.66
N THR A 57 -3.39 1.64 -11.98
CA THR A 57 -3.02 2.80 -11.16
C THR A 57 -3.91 2.88 -9.93
N ILE A 58 -3.31 3.07 -8.76
CA ILE A 58 -4.01 3.28 -7.49
C ILE A 58 -3.90 4.75 -7.11
N LYS A 59 -5.03 5.39 -6.75
CA LYS A 59 -5.05 6.77 -6.24
C LYS A 59 -4.71 6.74 -4.75
N MET A 60 -3.68 7.47 -4.34
CA MET A 60 -3.37 7.64 -2.92
C MET A 60 -4.29 8.71 -2.32
N ARG A 61 -4.76 8.44 -1.10
CA ARG A 61 -5.45 9.46 -0.32
C ARG A 61 -4.43 10.50 0.16
N PRO A 62 -4.72 11.81 0.09
CA PRO A 62 -3.86 12.83 0.68
C PRO A 62 -3.76 12.63 2.20
N GLU A 63 -2.56 12.77 2.76
CA GLU A 63 -2.32 12.53 4.21
C GLU A 63 -3.11 13.49 5.12
N VAL A 64 -3.52 14.65 4.60
CA VAL A 64 -4.33 15.65 5.33
C VAL A 64 -5.80 15.21 5.51
N ALA A 65 -6.23 14.11 4.89
CA ALA A 65 -7.59 13.57 5.04
C ALA A 65 -7.70 12.51 6.16
N ALA A 66 -6.68 12.38 7.02
CA ALA A 66 -6.78 11.64 8.27
C ALA A 66 -7.18 12.60 9.41
N SER A 67 -8.36 12.36 9.97
CA SER A 67 -8.91 12.95 11.21
C SER A 67 -9.67 14.28 11.13
N SER A 68 -10.92 14.19 10.65
CA SER A 68 -12.07 14.74 11.38
C SER A 68 -13.35 13.99 10.97
N GLY A 69 -13.65 12.86 11.60
CA GLY A 69 -14.82 12.06 11.25
C GLY A 69 -15.08 10.90 12.19
N ALA A 70 -15.57 11.22 13.38
CA ALA A 70 -16.40 10.42 14.28
C ALA A 70 -16.22 8.88 14.26
N HIS A 71 -15.56 8.35 15.30
CA HIS A 71 -15.95 7.05 15.83
C HIS A 71 -17.41 7.14 16.30
N ASN A 72 -18.37 6.73 15.48
CA ASN A 72 -19.66 6.31 16.01
C ASN A 72 -19.38 5.01 16.79
N LYS A 73 -19.60 5.07 18.11
CA LYS A 73 -19.85 3.88 18.92
C LYS A 73 -21.36 3.79 19.05
N ASN A 74 -22.01 3.15 18.10
CA ASN A 74 -23.34 2.60 18.33
C ASN A 74 -23.19 1.10 18.55
N THR A 75 -22.72 0.74 19.75
CA THR A 75 -22.99 -0.59 20.32
C THR A 75 -24.42 -0.55 20.83
N ASN A 76 -25.30 -1.30 20.17
CA ASN A 76 -26.64 -1.58 20.65
C ASN A 76 -26.60 -2.64 21.75
#